data_AF-A0A255XK71-F1
#
_entry.id   AF-A0A255XK71-F1
#
_cell.length_a   1.000
_cell.length_b   1.000
_cell.length_c   1.000
_cell.angle_alpha   90.00
_cell.angle_beta   90.00
_cell.angle_gamma   90.00
#
_symmetry.space_group_name_H-M   'P 1'
#
loop_
_entity.id
_entity.type
_entity.pdbx_description
1 polymer ?
#
loop_
_entity_poly.entity_id
_entity_poly.type
_entity_poly.pdbx_seq_one_letter_code
_entity_poly.pdbx_strand_id
1 'polypeptide(L)'
;MAHLKLVSDTTLIDPEADRSAMTILLTATGAVVGEVSKVYQTLSRALEQDLDGKAKAAAGRAFNSLPGWQRDRIAGVAMEAANTARSYHAARERAVTALAALA
;
A
#
# COMPACT_ATOMS: atom_id res chain seq x y z
N MET A 1 -39.79 0.81 -19.32
CA MET A 1 -38.50 1.50 -19.25
C MET A 1 -38.23 1.85 -17.80
N ALA A 2 -37.33 1.12 -17.13
CA ALA A 2 -36.94 1.39 -15.76
C ALA A 2 -35.46 1.78 -15.76
N HIS A 3 -35.20 3.01 -15.31
CA HIS A 3 -33.87 3.57 -15.18
C HIS A 3 -33.09 2.80 -14.12
N LEU A 4 -32.12 2.00 -14.56
CA LEU A 4 -31.13 1.42 -13.66
C LEU A 4 -30.21 2.57 -13.21
N LYS A 5 -30.41 3.02 -11.98
CA LYS A 5 -29.55 4.00 -11.31
C LYS A 5 -28.11 3.52 -11.42
N LEU A 6 -27.27 4.33 -12.07
CA LEU A 6 -25.82 4.21 -12.01
C LEU A 6 -25.45 4.25 -10.51
N VAL A 7 -25.15 3.09 -9.94
CA VAL A 7 -24.46 3.02 -8.65
C VAL A 7 -23.07 3.54 -8.95
N SER A 8 -22.82 4.79 -8.55
CA SER A 8 -21.47 5.34 -8.46
C SER A 8 -20.72 4.51 -7.42
N ASP A 9 -20.06 3.44 -7.88
CA ASP A 9 -19.07 2.68 -7.11
C ASP A 9 -17.84 3.57 -6.86
N THR A 10 -18.00 4.57 -5.99
CA THR A 10 -16.92 5.46 -5.57
C THR A 10 -16.83 5.54 -4.05
N THR A 11 -17.24 4.47 -3.37
CA THR A 11 -17.07 4.34 -1.92
C THR A 11 -16.64 2.91 -1.63
N LEU A 12 -15.34 2.66 -1.62
CA LEU A 12 -14.67 1.68 -0.74
C LEU A 12 -13.17 1.63 -1.09
N ILE A 13 -12.50 2.79 -1.07
CA ILE A 13 -11.09 2.75 -0.68
C ILE A 13 -11.14 2.55 0.83
N ASP A 14 -11.04 1.30 1.27
CA ASP A 14 -10.87 0.97 2.67
C ASP A 14 -9.62 1.75 3.16
N PRO A 15 -9.77 2.69 4.11
CA PRO A 15 -8.65 3.51 4.58
C PRO A 15 -7.54 2.66 5.19
N GLU A 16 -7.86 1.47 5.70
CA GLU A 16 -6.89 0.52 6.23
C GLU A 16 -6.12 -0.19 5.10
N ALA A 17 -6.81 -0.55 4.02
CA ALA A 17 -6.18 -1.11 2.83
C ALA A 17 -5.25 -0.11 2.12
N ASP A 18 -5.65 1.17 2.05
CA ASP A 18 -4.84 2.24 1.46
C ASP A 18 -3.60 2.56 2.31
N ARG A 19 -3.74 2.58 3.64
CA ARG A 19 -2.62 2.73 4.58
C ARG A 19 -1.65 1.55 4.48
N SER A 20 -2.17 0.33 4.34
CA SER A 20 -1.37 -0.88 4.13
C SER A 20 -0.58 -0.82 2.82
N ALA A 21 -1.24 -0.45 1.71
CA ALA A 21 -0.59 -0.27 0.41
C ALA A 21 0.52 0.80 0.45
N MET A 22 0.26 1.93 1.12
CA MET A 22 1.23 3.00 1.29
C MET A 22 2.44 2.57 2.14
N THR A 23 2.21 1.76 3.17
CA THR A 23 3.27 1.21 4.03
C THR A 23 4.18 0.28 3.23
N ILE A 24 3.59 -0.63 2.44
CA ILE A 24 4.32 -1.54 1.55
C ILE A 24 5.17 -0.74 0.55
N LEU A 25 4.60 0.30 -0.05
CA LEU A 25 5.31 1.15 -1.01
C LEU A 25 6.44 1.95 -0.34
N LEU A 26 6.25 2.45 0.87
CA LEU A 26 7.28 3.14 1.65
C LEU A 26 8.46 2.21 1.96
N THR A 27 8.18 1.00 2.46
CA THR A 27 9.21 -0.02 2.74
C THR A 27 9.99 -0.37 1.48
N ALA A 28 9.28 -0.57 0.36
CA ALA A 28 9.92 -0.87 -0.92
C ALA A 28 10.80 0.29 -1.42
N THR A 29 10.33 1.52 -1.27
CA THR A 29 11.10 2.71 -1.66
C THR A 29 12.34 2.90 -0.77
N GLY A 30 12.24 2.58 0.52
CA GLY A 30 13.35 2.58 1.49
C GLY A 30 14.37 1.45 1.26
N ALA A 31 13.96 0.33 0.67
CA ALA A 31 14.90 -0.74 0.31
C ALA A 31 15.76 -0.38 -0.93
N VAL A 32 15.31 0.57 -1.75
CA VAL A 32 16.01 1.05 -2.95
C VAL A 32 16.89 2.28 -2.65
N VAL A 33 17.26 2.49 -1.37
CA VAL A 33 17.98 3.68 -0.88
C VAL A 33 19.33 3.85 -1.59
N GLY A 34 19.32 4.83 -2.49
CA GLY A 34 20.44 5.26 -3.31
C GLY A 34 19.97 6.34 -4.28
N GLU A 35 18.80 6.14 -4.91
CA GLU A 35 18.29 7.08 -5.93
C GLU A 35 16.90 7.68 -5.61
N VAL A 36 16.17 7.12 -4.64
CA VAL A 36 14.72 7.38 -4.48
C VAL A 36 14.36 8.18 -3.21
N SER A 37 15.34 8.87 -2.62
CA SER A 37 15.21 9.55 -1.32
C SER A 37 14.04 10.57 -1.24
N LYS A 38 13.73 11.29 -2.34
CA LYS A 38 12.61 12.24 -2.37
C LYS A 38 11.23 11.58 -2.33
N VAL A 39 11.05 10.46 -3.03
CA VAL A 39 9.77 9.72 -3.03
C VAL A 39 9.58 9.04 -1.68
N TYR A 40 10.65 8.46 -1.11
CA TYR A 40 10.63 7.92 0.25
C TYR A 40 10.18 8.96 1.27
N GLN A 41 10.79 10.16 1.29
CA GLN A 41 10.40 11.23 2.21
C GLN A 41 8.95 11.69 2.03
N THR A 42 8.47 11.72 0.78
CA THR A 42 7.08 12.11 0.47
C THR A 42 6.09 11.05 0.94
N LEU A 43 6.39 9.77 0.73
CA LEU A 43 5.59 8.64 1.21
C LEU A 43 5.59 8.56 2.74
N SER A 44 6.74 8.76 3.40
CA SER A 44 6.85 8.74 4.87
C SER A 44 5.97 9.82 5.49
N ARG A 45 6.02 11.05 4.96
CA ARG A 45 5.15 12.15 5.40
C ARG A 45 3.67 11.86 5.15
N ALA A 46 3.33 11.23 4.03
CA ALA A 46 1.94 10.84 3.75
C ALA A 46 1.43 9.78 4.73
N LEU A 47 2.29 8.87 5.20
CA LEU A 47 1.95 7.83 6.17
C LEU A 47 1.83 8.37 7.60
N GLU A 48 2.80 9.19 8.03
CA GLU A 48 2.91 9.69 9.40
C GLU A 48 1.83 10.71 9.75
N GLN A 49 1.41 11.53 8.77
CA GLN A 49 0.54 12.66 9.06
C GLN A 49 -0.95 12.36 8.78
N ASP A 50 -1.29 11.14 8.35
CA ASP A 50 -2.63 10.75 7.85
C ASP A 50 -3.22 11.83 6.91
N LEU A 51 -2.34 12.55 6.20
CA LEU A 51 -2.70 13.78 5.53
C LEU A 51 -3.53 13.47 4.31
N ASP A 52 -4.60 14.24 4.19
CA ASP A 52 -5.54 14.40 3.08
C ASP A 52 -5.08 13.88 1.71
N GLY A 53 -6.03 13.48 0.87
CA GLY A 53 -5.78 12.92 -0.48
C GLY A 53 -4.80 13.72 -1.37
N LYS A 54 -4.52 14.99 -1.08
CA LYS A 54 -3.46 15.79 -1.71
C LYS A 54 -2.04 15.24 -1.47
N ALA A 55 -1.71 14.78 -0.27
CA ALA A 55 -0.40 14.21 0.04
C ALA A 55 -0.22 12.85 -0.65
N LYS A 56 -1.27 12.02 -0.66
CA LYS A 56 -1.32 10.76 -1.42
C LYS A 56 -1.17 11.00 -2.92
N ALA A 57 -1.86 12.00 -3.48
CA ALA A 57 -1.71 12.38 -4.87
C ALA A 57 -0.30 12.91 -5.21
N ALA A 58 0.33 13.66 -4.29
CA ALA A 58 1.71 14.10 -4.46
C ALA A 58 2.70 12.93 -4.44
N ALA A 59 2.51 11.96 -3.55
CA ALA A 59 3.31 10.75 -3.50
C ALA A 59 3.16 9.91 -4.79
N GLY A 60 1.93 9.74 -5.29
CA GLY A 60 1.68 9.07 -6.57
C GLY A 60 2.34 9.79 -7.75
N ARG A 61 2.30 11.13 -7.79
CA ARG A 61 3.03 11.92 -8.80
C ARG A 61 4.55 11.77 -8.68
N ALA A 62 5.08 11.77 -7.46
CA ALA A 62 6.51 11.60 -7.21
C ALA A 62 6.98 10.20 -7.64
N PHE A 63 6.22 9.15 -7.32
CA PHE A 63 6.49 7.79 -7.80
C PHE A 63 6.44 7.70 -9.34
N ASN A 64 5.43 8.29 -9.97
CA ASN A 64 5.31 8.30 -11.43
C ASN A 64 6.40 9.11 -12.14
N SER A 65 7.07 10.06 -11.45
CA SER A 65 8.19 10.81 -12.00
C SER A 65 9.50 10.02 -12.08
N LEU A 66 9.58 8.85 -11.43
CA LEU A 66 10.77 8.00 -11.47
C LEU A 66 10.92 7.33 -12.85
N PRO A 67 12.15 7.11 -13.34
CA PRO A 67 12.44 6.22 -14.45
C PRO A 67 11.77 4.85 -14.32
N GLY A 68 11.39 4.24 -15.45
CA GLY A 68 10.67 2.95 -15.49
C GLY A 68 11.37 1.86 -14.68
N TRP A 69 12.69 1.70 -14.87
CA TRP A 69 13.48 0.69 -14.15
C TRP A 69 13.47 0.87 -12.62
N GLN A 70 13.35 2.10 -12.11
CA GLN A 70 13.23 2.36 -10.68
C GLN A 70 11.83 1.99 -10.18
N ARG A 71 10.79 2.32 -10.94
CA ARG A 71 9.40 1.93 -10.61
C ARG A 71 9.24 0.42 -10.60
N ASP A 72 9.81 -0.28 -11.57
CA ASP A 72 9.75 -1.75 -11.65
C ASP A 72 10.48 -2.39 -10.46
N ARG A 73 11.63 -1.81 -10.06
CA ARG A 73 12.37 -2.28 -8.88
C ARG A 73 11.59 -2.06 -7.59
N ILE A 74 10.98 -0.89 -7.41
CA ILE A 74 10.13 -0.60 -6.24
C ILE A 74 8.89 -1.50 -6.25
N ALA A 75 8.27 -1.72 -7.42
CA ALA A 75 7.12 -2.62 -7.56
C ALA A 75 7.48 -4.07 -7.20
N GLY A 76 8.67 -4.54 -7.62
CA GLY A 76 9.16 -5.88 -7.26
C GLY A 76 9.34 -6.04 -5.75
N VAL A 77 10.00 -5.09 -5.10
CA VAL A 77 10.16 -5.12 -3.62
C VAL A 77 8.80 -4.97 -2.92
N ALA A 78 7.91 -4.12 -3.45
CA ALA A 78 6.56 -3.95 -2.90
C ALA A 78 5.74 -5.24 -3.00
N MET A 79 5.82 -5.96 -4.12
CA MET A 79 5.15 -7.25 -4.28
C MET A 79 5.69 -8.31 -3.31
N GLU A 80 7.02 -8.34 -3.10
CA GLU A 80 7.66 -9.25 -2.15
C GLU A 80 7.24 -8.93 -0.69
N ALA A 81 7.23 -7.65 -0.32
CA ALA A 81 6.76 -7.17 0.97
C ALA A 81 5.26 -7.49 1.18
N ALA A 82 4.42 -7.29 0.16
CA ALA A 82 3.00 -7.64 0.21
C ALA A 82 2.76 -9.14 0.38
N ASN A 83 3.54 -9.98 -0.32
CA ASN A 83 3.45 -11.42 -0.21
C ASN A 83 3.89 -11.92 1.17
N THR A 84 4.92 -11.30 1.74
CA THR A 84 5.40 -11.56 3.10
C THR A 84 4.32 -11.20 4.14
N ALA A 85 3.72 -10.01 4.03
CA ALA A 85 2.65 -9.57 4.92
C ALA A 85 1.42 -10.50 4.84
N ARG A 86 0.98 -10.87 3.62
CA ARG A 86 -0.13 -11.82 3.42
C ARG A 86 0.17 -13.18 4.07
N SER A 87 1.39 -13.68 3.90
CA SER A 87 1.81 -14.96 4.47
C SER A 87 1.79 -14.92 6.00
N TYR A 88 2.25 -13.81 6.60
CA TYR A 88 2.19 -13.59 8.04
C TYR A 88 0.75 -13.54 8.57
N HIS A 89 -0.15 -12.79 7.91
CA HIS A 89 -1.57 -12.76 8.27
C HIS A 89 -2.21 -14.16 8.21
N ALA A 90 -1.96 -14.91 7.13
CA ALA A 90 -2.46 -16.27 6.99
C ALA A 90 -1.90 -17.22 8.07
N ALA A 91 -0.65 -17.06 8.48
CA ALA A 91 -0.06 -17.83 9.57
C ALA A 91 -0.70 -17.48 10.93
N ARG A 92 -0.96 -16.19 11.19
CA ARG A 92 -1.64 -15.71 12.40
C ARG A 92 -3.06 -16.27 12.50
N GLU A 93 -3.85 -16.19 11.44
CA GLU A 93 -5.23 -16.72 11.41
C GLU A 93 -5.28 -18.23 11.69
N ARG A 94 -4.34 -19.00 11.11
CA ARG A 94 -4.20 -20.43 11.41
C ARG A 94 -3.86 -20.69 12.87
N ALA A 95 -2.96 -19.89 13.45
CA ALA A 95 -2.60 -20.01 14.86
C ALA A 95 -3.79 -19.69 15.78
N VAL A 96 -4.57 -18.64 15.47
CA VAL A 96 -5.77 -18.28 16.23
C VAL A 96 -6.83 -19.36 16.14
N THR A 97 -7.06 -19.92 14.94
CA THR A 97 -8.01 -21.01 14.74
C THR A 97 -7.58 -22.27 15.48
N ALA A 98 -6.29 -22.62 15.44
CA ALA A 98 -5.75 -23.77 16.17
C ALA A 98 -5.88 -23.59 17.70
N LEU A 99 -5.66 -22.37 18.21
CA LEU A 99 -5.87 -22.06 19.63
C LEU A 99 -7.34 -22.13 20.02
N ALA A 100 -8.25 -21.62 19.18
CA ALA A 100 -9.69 -21.71 19.41
C ALA A 100 -10.23 -23.14 19.38
N ALA A 101 -9.58 -24.05 18.63
CA ALA A 101 -9.94 -25.47 18.60
C ALA A 101 -9.42 -26.27 19.80
N LEU A 102 -8.55 -25.68 20.63
CA LEU A 102 -8.02 -26.27 21.86
C LEU A 102 -8.73 -25.78 23.14
N ALA A 103 -9.65 -24.81 23.00
CA ALA A 103 -10.49 -24.28 24.07
C ALA A 103 -11.86 -24.97 24.08
#